data_AF-A0A511BLA5-F1
#
_entry.id   AF-A0A511BLA5-F1
#
_cell.length_a   1.000
_cell.length_b   1.000
_cell.length_c   1.000
_cell.angle_alpha   90.00
_cell.angle_beta   90.00
_cell.angle_gamma   90.00
#
_symmetry.space_group_name_H-M   'P 1'
#
loop_
_entity.id
_entity.type
_entity.pdbx_description
1 polymer ?
#
loop_
_entity_poly.entity_id
_entity_poly.type
_entity_poly.pdbx_seq_one_letter_code
_entity_poly.pdbx_strand_id
1 'polypeptide(L)' 'MRVQVTAEDISLFHLAARHYGDALYWWHIAQRNGMTDPDLTGLAAPATLDLPERVLPDAGGGLPPP' A
#
# COMPACT_ATOMS: atom_id res chain seq x y z
N MET A 1 2.64 3.41 -10.63
CA MET A 1 3.97 4.05 -10.46
C MET A 1 4.83 3.19 -9.53
N ARG A 2 6.14 3.38 -9.43
CA ARG A 2 6.98 2.66 -8.45
C ARG A 2 7.57 3.62 -7.44
N VAL A 3 7.61 3.21 -6.18
CA VAL A 3 8.27 3.97 -5.10
C VAL A 3 9.20 3.05 -4.33
N GLN A 4 10.27 3.62 -3.78
CA GLN A 4 11.17 2.91 -2.89
C GLN A 4 10.70 3.15 -1.45
N VAL A 5 10.53 2.08 -0.69
CA VAL A 5 10.16 2.10 0.73
C VAL A 5 11.23 1.47 1.59
N THR A 6 11.32 1.89 2.85
CA THR A 6 12.20 1.30 3.86
C THR A 6 11.39 0.93 5.10
N ALA A 7 12.05 0.32 6.09
CA ALA A 7 11.44 0.11 7.40
C ALA A 7 10.97 1.41 8.08
N GLU A 8 11.51 2.56 7.68
CA GLU A 8 11.10 3.88 8.19
C GLU A 8 9.74 4.34 7.66
N ASP A 9 9.25 3.75 6.58
CA ASP A 9 7.88 4.01 6.09
C ASP A 9 6.81 3.32 6.96
N ILE A 10 7.23 2.48 7.91
CA ILE A 10 6.44 1.79 8.94
C ILE A 10 5.43 0.80 8.36
N SER A 11 4.48 1.25 7.55
CA SER A 11 3.45 0.39 6.98
C SER A 11 2.84 0.92 5.68
N LEU A 12 2.25 0.00 4.91
CA LEU A 12 1.49 0.30 3.70
C LEU A 12 0.31 1.26 3.96
N PHE A 13 -0.20 1.36 5.19
CA PHE A 13 -1.22 2.34 5.58
C PHE A 13 -0.70 3.77 5.45
N HIS A 14 0.51 4.04 5.95
CA HIS A 14 1.14 5.36 5.85
C HIS A 14 1.44 5.70 4.40
N LEU A 15 1.94 4.72 3.65
CA LEU A 15 2.19 4.88 2.22
C LEU A 15 0.89 5.21 1.46
N ALA A 16 -0.18 4.48 1.75
CA ALA A 16 -1.47 4.68 1.10
C ALA A 16 -2.10 6.03 1.45
N ALA A 17 -2.03 6.44 2.72
CA ALA A 17 -2.47 7.75 3.17
C ALA A 17 -1.70 8.88 2.47
N ARG A 18 -0.38 8.75 2.32
CA ARG A 18 0.49 9.74 1.69
C ARG A 18 0.24 9.88 0.19
N HIS A 19 0.08 8.77 -0.52
CA HIS A 19 -0.03 8.78 -1.99
C HIS A 19 -1.47 8.90 -2.50
N TYR A 20 -2.44 8.35 -1.78
CA TYR A 20 -3.84 8.30 -2.22
C TYR A 20 -4.78 9.15 -1.37
N GLY A 21 -4.32 9.67 -0.24
CA GLY A 21 -5.17 10.32 0.75
C GLY A 21 -6.10 9.34 1.48
N ASP A 22 -5.85 8.03 1.33
CA ASP A 22 -6.71 6.97 1.83
C ASP A 22 -5.85 5.81 2.37
N ALA A 23 -5.73 5.73 3.69
CA ALA A 23 -4.96 4.68 4.36
C ALA A 23 -5.53 3.29 4.08
N LEU A 24 -6.84 3.16 3.81
CA LEU A 24 -7.47 1.87 3.51
C LEU A 24 -7.03 1.32 2.16
N TYR A 25 -6.49 2.14 1.26
CA TYR A 25 -6.00 1.68 -0.05
C TYR A 25 -4.74 0.81 0.03
N TRP A 26 -4.19 0.57 1.23
CA TRP A 26 -3.02 -0.26 1.46
C TRP A 26 -3.16 -1.68 0.88
N TRP A 27 -4.36 -2.27 0.91
CA TRP A 27 -4.57 -3.65 0.45
C TRP A 27 -4.42 -3.77 -1.07
N HIS A 28 -4.76 -2.72 -1.83
CA HIS A 28 -4.52 -2.70 -3.27
C HIS A 28 -3.02 -2.67 -3.57
N ILE A 29 -2.24 -1.91 -2.79
CA ILE A 29 -0.78 -1.91 -2.88
C ILE A 29 -0.25 -3.30 -2.54
N ALA A 30 -0.72 -3.90 -1.45
CA ALA A 30 -0.29 -5.22 -1.01
C ALA A 30 -0.57 -6.29 -2.09
N GLN A 31 -1.81 -6.35 -2.59
CA GLN A 31 -2.21 -7.28 -3.65
C GLN A 31 -1.39 -7.08 -4.93
N ARG A 32 -1.12 -5.83 -5.33
CA ARG A 32 -0.31 -5.52 -6.50
C ARG A 32 1.13 -6.01 -6.38
N ASN A 33 1.67 -6.04 -5.16
CA ASN A 33 3.03 -6.46 -4.86
C ASN A 33 3.13 -7.90 -4.33
N GLY A 34 2.03 -8.65 -4.30
CA GLY A 34 2.00 -10.01 -3.76
C GLY A 34 2.26 -10.09 -2.25
N MET A 35 1.99 -9.01 -1.53
CA MET A 35 2.13 -8.91 -0.08
C MET A 35 0.78 -9.19 0.59
N THR A 36 0.83 -9.85 1.74
CA THR A 36 -0.35 -10.07 2.61
C THR A 36 -0.29 -9.23 3.87
N ASP A 37 0.89 -8.74 4.23
CA ASP A 37 1.13 -7.99 5.45
C ASP A 37 1.41 -6.51 5.11
N PRO A 38 0.74 -5.55 5.78
CA PRO A 38 0.99 -4.14 5.61
C PRO A 38 2.23 -3.62 6.34
N ASP A 39 2.83 -4.38 7.24
CA ASP A 39 4.00 -3.96 7.99
C ASP A 39 5.24 -3.92 7.10
N LEU A 40 5.93 -2.78 7.13
CA LEU A 40 7.20 -2.57 6.44
C LEU A 40 8.38 -2.59 7.42
N THR A 41 8.13 -2.60 8.74
CA THR A 41 9.22 -2.54 9.73
C THR A 41 10.15 -3.75 9.69
N GLY A 42 9.69 -4.89 9.17
CA GLY A 42 10.50 -6.08 8.93
C GLY A 42 11.43 -6.04 7.71
N LEU A 43 11.42 -4.96 6.91
CA LEU A 43 12.27 -4.86 5.71
C LEU A 43 13.76 -4.74 6.09
N ALA A 44 14.56 -5.74 5.71
CA ALA A 44 16.00 -5.73 5.93
C ALA A 44 16.77 -4.77 4.99
N ALA A 45 16.15 -4.37 3.88
CA ALA A 45 16.71 -3.46 2.88
C ALA A 45 15.58 -2.68 2.20
N PRO A 46 15.88 -1.54 1.53
CA PRO A 46 14.88 -0.81 0.76
C PRO A 46 14.21 -1.71 -0.28
N ALA A 47 12.87 -1.71 -0.30
CA ALA A 47 12.06 -2.45 -1.24
C ALA A 47 11.43 -1.49 -2.26
N THR A 48 11.29 -1.94 -3.52
CA THR A 48 10.53 -1.18 -4.52
C THR A 48 9.12 -1.73 -4.59
N LEU A 49 8.12 -0.89 -4.34
CA LEU A 49 6.71 -1.24 -4.45
C LEU A 49 6.07 -0.59 -5.68
N ASP A 50 5.28 -1.38 -6.40
CA ASP A 50 4.42 -0.92 -7.48
C ASP A 50 3.11 -0.39 -6.88
N LEU A 51 2.94 0.92 -6.94
CA LEU A 51 1.72 1.60 -6.54
C LEU A 51 0.72 1.55 -7.70
N PRO A 52 -0.43 0.86 -7.55
CA PRO A 52 -1.47 0.88 -8.57
C PRO A 52 -2.00 2.30 -8.78
N GLU A 53 -2.48 2.60 -9.98
CA GLU A 53 -3.22 3.85 -10.18
C GLU A 53 -4.47 3.83 -9.30
N ARG A 54 -4.79 4.97 -8.68
CA ARG A 54 -5.99 5.08 -7.87
C ARG A 54 -7.20 4.97 -8.78
N VAL A 55 -7.80 3.79 -8.83
CA VAL A 55 -9.14 3.65 -9.36
C VAL A 55 -10.06 4.13 -8.23
N LEU A 56 -10.63 5.32 -8.38
CA LEU A 56 -11.73 5.75 -7.51
C LEU A 56 -12.84 4.71 -7.70
N PRO A 57 -13.20 3.92 -6.68
CA PRO A 57 -14.40 3.10 -6.82
C PRO A 57 -15.57 4.08 -6.98
N ASP A 58 -16.47 3.80 -7.91
CA ASP A 58 -17.81 4.39 -7.90
C ASP A 58 -18.46 4.04 -6.55
N ALA A 59 -18.24 4.89 -5.54
CA ALA A 59 -18.78 4.85 -4.18
C ALA A 59 -18.64 3.56 -3.33
N GLY A 60 -18.03 2.47 -3.80
CA GLY A 60 -18.06 1.18 -3.09
C GLY A 60 -16.70 0.54 -2.83
N GLY A 61 -16.29 0.51 -1.57
CA GLY A 61 -15.49 -0.60 -1.05
C GLY A 61 -13.97 -0.44 -1.10
N GLY A 62 -13.43 0.44 -0.26
CA GLY A 62 -12.03 0.37 0.17
C GLY A 62 -11.76 -0.75 1.20
N LEU A 63 -12.70 -1.67 1.41
CA LEU A 63 -12.56 -2.79 2.33
C LEU A 63 -12.08 -4.02 1.57
N PRO A 64 -11.10 -4.77 2.11
CA PRO A 64 -10.71 -6.05 1.53
C PRO A 64 -11.92 -7.00 1.50
N PRO A 65 -11.99 -7.92 0.51
CA PRO A 65 -13.01 -8.97 0.51
C PRO A 65 -12.91 -9.80 1.81
N PRO A 66 -14.05 -10.33 2.32
CA PRO A 66 -14.07 -11.19 3.50
C PRO A 66 -13.28 -12.50 3.29
#